data_AF-A0A6N4E3G1-F1
#
_entry.id   AF-A0A6N4E3G1-F1
#
_cell.length_a   1.000
_cell.length_b   1.000
_cell.length_c   1.000
_cell.angle_alpha   90.00
_cell.angle_beta   90.00
_cell.angle_gamma   90.00
#
_symmetry.space_group_name_H-M   'P 1'
#
loop_
_entity.id
_entity.type
_entity.pdbx_description
1 polymer ?
#
loop_
_entity_poly.entity_id
_entity_poly.type
_entity_poly.pdbx_seq_one_letter_code
_entity_poly.pdbx_strand_id
1 'polypeptide(L)'
;LDNLPPHFDLSRPLPPIEPATEPAPSLQASLEQPLEGSRRTGSLLWSLLILVLLASALAQLAWFERARLAQYPEARVLLSAACARLGCELPPRRDPAAFQVLTRSITSHPGAAGALLLQVTFANTAPFAQGYPHLQLSLLDSNGVLAVRRTFPPGDYLAPGIDPGSNIAPGERITIDLSLLDPGSDLTGFNLEFH
;
A
#
# COMPACT_ATOMS: atom_id res chain seq x y z
N LEU A 1 -92.50 26.53 15.23
CA LEU A 1 -91.37 26.64 14.27
C LEU A 1 -90.81 28.03 14.47
N ASP A 2 -89.83 28.18 15.35
CA ASP A 2 -89.30 29.49 15.73
C ASP A 2 -87.78 29.38 15.77
N ASN A 3 -87.14 29.86 14.71
CA ASN A 3 -85.68 30.00 14.65
C ASN A 3 -85.34 31.00 13.54
N LEU A 4 -85.47 32.29 13.86
CA LEU A 4 -84.82 33.35 13.09
C LEU A 4 -83.60 33.80 13.92
N PRO A 5 -82.38 33.80 13.36
CA PRO A 5 -81.21 34.28 14.09
C PRO A 5 -81.38 35.75 14.48
N PRO A 6 -80.79 36.18 15.61
CA PRO A 6 -80.92 37.56 16.08
C PRO A 6 -80.43 38.53 15.01
N HIS A 7 -81.27 39.50 14.70
CA HIS A 7 -80.98 40.59 13.78
C HIS A 7 -79.78 41.37 14.32
N PHE A 8 -78.74 41.53 13.51
CA PHE A 8 -77.55 42.29 13.91
C PHE A 8 -77.91 43.78 13.91
N ASP A 9 -78.04 44.35 15.11
CA ASP A 9 -78.49 45.73 15.30
C ASP A 9 -77.33 46.72 15.12
N LEU A 10 -77.25 47.33 13.94
CA LEU A 10 -76.23 48.33 13.57
C LEU A 10 -76.42 49.69 14.26
N SER A 11 -77.49 49.87 15.02
CA SER A 11 -77.74 51.11 15.77
C SER A 11 -77.13 51.08 17.18
N ARG A 12 -76.61 49.92 17.63
CA ARG A 12 -75.78 49.87 18.83
C ARG A 12 -74.37 50.38 18.52
N PRO A 13 -73.84 51.32 19.32
CA PRO A 13 -72.44 51.70 19.20
C PRO A 13 -71.58 50.45 19.42
N LEU A 14 -70.65 50.20 18.51
CA LEU A 14 -69.66 49.14 18.66
C LEU A 14 -68.98 49.28 20.03
N PRO A 15 -68.77 48.18 20.78
CA PRO A 15 -67.97 48.27 21.99
C PRO A 15 -66.62 48.90 21.61
N PRO A 16 -66.09 49.82 22.43
CA PRO A 16 -64.77 50.39 22.19
C PRO A 16 -63.76 49.25 21.98
N ILE A 17 -63.03 49.30 20.86
CA ILE A 17 -61.94 48.36 20.62
C ILE A 17 -60.86 48.70 21.65
N GLU A 18 -60.83 47.97 22.76
CA GLU A 18 -59.72 48.07 23.70
C GLU A 18 -58.49 47.50 23.02
N PRO A 19 -57.36 48.25 22.98
CA PRO A 19 -56.13 47.73 22.43
C PRO A 19 -55.74 46.49 23.23
N ALA A 20 -55.45 45.38 22.54
CA ALA A 20 -54.88 44.21 23.16
C ALA A 20 -53.68 44.65 24.01
N THR A 21 -53.81 44.52 25.33
CA THR A 21 -52.79 44.98 26.28
C THR A 21 -51.57 44.06 26.28
N GLU A 22 -51.72 42.84 25.76
CA GLU A 22 -50.60 41.94 25.53
C GLU A 22 -49.94 42.23 24.18
N PRO A 23 -48.63 42.53 24.15
CA PRO A 23 -47.91 42.73 22.91
C PRO A 23 -47.93 41.40 22.12
N ALA A 24 -48.28 41.48 20.83
CA ALA A 24 -48.15 40.34 19.94
C ALA A 24 -46.69 39.86 19.97
N PRO A 25 -46.41 38.54 20.10
CA PRO A 25 -45.05 38.05 20.14
C PRO A 25 -44.36 38.47 18.84
N SER A 26 -43.28 39.26 18.98
CA SER A 26 -42.54 39.73 17.81
C SER A 26 -41.90 38.53 17.13
N LEU A 27 -41.96 38.50 15.79
CA LEU A 27 -41.34 37.46 14.99
C LEU A 27 -39.81 37.42 15.24
N GLN A 28 -39.25 38.56 15.61
CA GLN A 28 -37.87 38.71 16.09
C GLN A 28 -37.61 37.91 17.38
N ALA A 29 -38.48 37.98 18.38
CA ALA A 29 -38.34 37.20 19.61
C ALA A 29 -38.46 35.68 19.38
N SER A 30 -39.16 35.27 18.32
CA SER A 30 -39.21 33.84 17.91
C SER A 30 -37.95 33.40 17.18
N LEU A 31 -37.31 34.29 16.41
CA LEU A 31 -36.03 34.02 15.74
C LEU A 31 -34.84 34.07 16.71
N GLU A 32 -34.96 34.85 17.78
CA GLU A 32 -33.94 34.97 18.84
C GLU A 32 -34.00 33.86 19.88
N GLN A 33 -34.92 32.89 19.76
CA GLN A 33 -34.90 31.72 20.63
C GLN A 33 -33.54 31.02 20.47
N PRO A 34 -32.66 31.08 21.48
CA PRO A 34 -31.41 30.37 21.40
C PRO A 34 -31.79 28.90 21.40
N LEU A 35 -31.30 28.14 20.42
CA LEU A 35 -31.37 26.69 20.44
C LEU A 35 -30.52 26.17 21.61
N GLU A 36 -31.00 26.37 22.84
CA GLU A 36 -30.48 25.82 24.09
C GLU A 36 -30.88 24.36 24.17
N GLY A 37 -30.31 23.57 23.28
CA GLY A 37 -30.51 22.13 23.22
C GLY A 37 -29.16 21.46 23.14
N SER A 38 -28.55 21.17 24.30
CA SER A 38 -27.53 20.13 24.49
C SER A 38 -26.41 20.08 23.42
N ARG A 39 -26.00 21.23 22.86
CA ARG A 39 -25.02 21.27 21.76
C ARG A 39 -23.62 20.82 22.20
N ARG A 40 -23.29 20.90 23.49
CA ARG A 40 -21.96 20.55 24.00
C ARG A 40 -21.70 19.05 24.00
N THR A 41 -22.63 18.22 24.46
CA THR A 41 -22.46 16.76 24.45
C THR A 41 -22.52 16.21 23.02
N GLY A 42 -23.44 16.73 22.20
CA GLY A 42 -23.47 16.43 20.76
C GLY A 42 -22.16 16.81 20.07
N SER A 43 -21.64 18.01 20.32
CA SER A 43 -20.36 18.47 19.75
C SER A 43 -19.16 17.63 20.19
N LEU A 44 -19.11 17.21 21.46
CA LEU A 44 -18.05 16.30 21.95
C LEU A 44 -18.15 14.92 21.30
N LEU A 45 -19.36 14.37 21.16
CA LEU A 45 -19.60 13.10 20.47
C LEU A 45 -19.19 13.17 19.00
N TRP A 46 -19.55 14.26 18.31
CA TRP A 46 -19.15 14.51 16.93
C TRP A 46 -17.65 14.72 16.77
N SER A 47 -17.00 15.44 17.70
CA SER A 47 -15.56 15.61 17.72
C SER A 47 -14.83 14.28 17.93
N LEU A 48 -15.32 13.45 18.86
CA LEU A 48 -14.81 12.10 19.08
C LEU A 48 -14.98 11.24 17.82
N LEU A 49 -16.16 11.27 17.19
CA LEU A 49 -16.45 10.54 15.97
C LEU A 49 -15.47 10.93 14.85
N ILE A 50 -15.26 12.23 14.64
CA ILE A 50 -14.31 12.76 13.65
C ILE A 50 -12.89 12.26 13.97
N LEU A 51 -12.46 12.31 15.23
CA LEU A 51 -11.13 11.87 15.64
C LEU A 51 -10.93 10.35 15.39
N VAL A 52 -11.94 9.53 15.70
CA VAL A 52 -11.92 8.09 15.41
C VAL A 52 -11.88 7.83 13.91
N LEU A 53 -12.65 8.58 13.12
CA LEU A 53 -12.66 8.45 11.66
C LEU A 53 -11.28 8.82 11.07
N LEU A 54 -10.66 9.88 11.59
CA LEU A 54 -9.36 10.37 11.14
C LEU A 54 -8.24 9.39 11.52
N ALA A 55 -8.26 8.85 12.74
CA ALA A 55 -7.36 7.79 13.17
C ALA A 55 -7.53 6.51 12.33
N SER A 56 -8.77 6.14 12.01
CA SER A 56 -9.06 4.98 11.16
C SER A 56 -8.57 5.17 9.73
N ALA A 57 -8.78 6.36 9.15
CA ALA A 57 -8.28 6.70 7.83
C ALA A 57 -6.74 6.67 7.77
N LEU A 58 -6.07 7.21 8.80
CA LEU A 58 -4.61 7.12 8.92
C LEU A 58 -4.13 5.67 9.04
N ALA A 59 -4.82 4.85 9.84
CA ALA A 59 -4.51 3.43 9.96
C ALA A 59 -4.69 2.68 8.63
N GLN A 60 -5.78 2.95 7.90
CA GLN A 60 -6.03 2.38 6.57
C GLN A 60 -4.95 2.80 5.56
N LEU A 61 -4.55 4.07 5.56
CA LEU A 61 -3.50 4.58 4.69
C LEU A 61 -2.16 3.94 5.02
N ALA A 62 -1.78 3.88 6.30
CA ALA A 62 -0.56 3.23 6.75
C ALA A 62 -0.56 1.73 6.42
N TRP A 63 -1.72 1.08 6.49
CA TRP A 63 -1.89 -0.32 6.11
C TRP A 63 -1.75 -0.55 4.61
N PHE A 64 -2.25 0.38 3.79
CA PHE A 64 -2.14 0.33 2.33
C PHE A 64 -0.70 0.58 1.87
N GLU A 65 -0.04 1.60 2.43
CA GLU A 65 1.34 1.96 2.14
C GLU A 65 2.37 1.14 2.93
N ARG A 66 1.94 0.11 3.68
CA ARG A 66 2.81 -0.69 4.56
C ARG A 66 4.03 -1.26 3.84
N ALA A 67 3.88 -1.65 2.58
CA ALA A 67 4.94 -2.23 1.76
C ALA A 67 6.00 -1.18 1.40
N ARG A 68 5.58 0.06 1.15
CA ARG A 68 6.48 1.18 0.85
C ARG A 68 7.17 1.68 2.11
N LEU A 69 6.44 1.82 3.22
CA LEU A 69 7.03 2.20 4.51
C LEU A 69 8.02 1.14 5.02
N ALA A 70 7.78 -0.15 4.76
CA ALA A 70 8.68 -1.24 5.16
C ALA A 70 10.06 -1.21 4.48
N GLN A 71 10.26 -0.35 3.48
CA GLN A 71 11.58 -0.11 2.88
C GLN A 71 12.49 0.74 3.77
N TYR A 72 11.91 1.59 4.63
CA TYR A 72 12.64 2.41 5.59
C TYR A 72 12.88 1.66 6.91
N PRO A 73 14.10 1.70 7.46
CA PRO A 73 14.45 0.93 8.65
C PRO A 73 13.65 1.34 9.89
N GLU A 74 13.46 2.65 10.12
CA GLU A 74 12.75 3.16 11.31
C GLU A 74 11.26 2.78 11.31
N ALA A 75 10.59 2.93 10.17
CA ALA A 75 9.18 2.56 10.02
C ALA A 75 8.96 1.06 10.20
N ARG A 76 9.91 0.22 9.75
CA ARG A 76 9.83 -1.24 9.87
C ARG A 76 9.83 -1.72 11.33
N VAL A 77 10.58 -1.09 12.23
CA VAL A 77 10.59 -1.47 13.66
C VAL A 77 9.21 -1.26 14.27
N LEU A 78 8.59 -0.09 14.03
CA LEU A 78 7.24 0.20 14.51
C LEU A 78 6.19 -0.70 13.86
N LEU A 79 6.28 -0.89 12.53
CA LEU A 79 5.35 -1.74 11.78
C LEU A 79 5.46 -3.22 12.15
N SER A 80 6.67 -3.75 12.37
CA SER A 80 6.86 -5.14 12.81
C SER A 80 6.32 -5.35 14.23
N ALA A 81 6.53 -4.42 15.15
CA ALA A 81 5.96 -4.48 16.50
C ALA A 81 4.41 -4.35 16.50
N ALA A 82 3.85 -3.52 15.62
CA ALA A 82 2.41 -3.43 15.42
C ALA A 82 1.86 -4.72 14.80
N CYS A 83 2.55 -5.27 13.79
CA CYS A 83 2.14 -6.49 13.13
C CYS A 83 2.21 -7.73 14.01
N ALA A 84 3.20 -7.84 14.88
CA ALA A 84 3.27 -8.91 15.87
C ALA A 84 2.07 -8.92 16.82
N ARG A 85 1.47 -7.76 17.12
CA ARG A 85 0.26 -7.65 17.96
C ARG A 85 -1.04 -7.83 17.17
N LEU A 86 -1.08 -7.35 15.94
CA LEU A 86 -2.26 -7.38 15.07
C LEU A 86 -2.37 -8.68 14.25
N GLY A 87 -1.36 -9.55 14.32
CA GLY A 87 -1.30 -10.80 13.55
C GLY A 87 -1.08 -10.59 12.06
N CYS A 88 -0.42 -9.50 11.66
CA CYS A 88 -0.09 -9.26 10.26
C CYS A 88 1.31 -9.70 9.88
N GLU A 89 1.46 -10.13 8.62
CA GLU A 89 2.75 -10.48 8.05
C GLU A 89 3.29 -9.30 7.26
N LEU A 90 4.47 -8.82 7.65
CA LEU A 90 5.14 -7.73 6.96
C LEU A 90 5.96 -8.31 5.80
N PRO A 91 5.81 -7.79 4.56
CA PRO A 91 6.55 -8.33 3.43
C PRO A 91 8.07 -8.29 3.66
N PRO A 92 8.81 -9.31 3.20
CA PRO A 92 10.25 -9.35 3.31
C PRO A 92 10.85 -8.14 2.58
N ARG A 93 11.92 -7.56 3.16
CA ARG A 93 12.61 -6.44 2.52
C ARG A 93 13.29 -6.96 1.25
N ARG A 94 13.14 -6.24 0.14
CA ARG A 94 13.78 -6.56 -1.13
C ARG A 94 14.31 -5.29 -1.79
N ASP A 95 15.52 -5.39 -2.29
CA ASP A 95 16.28 -4.41 -3.05
C ASP A 95 17.15 -5.19 -4.04
N PRO A 96 16.59 -5.57 -5.20
CA PRO A 96 17.31 -6.34 -6.22
C PRO A 96 18.54 -5.61 -6.76
N ALA A 97 18.54 -4.27 -6.74
CA ALA A 97 19.67 -3.45 -7.18
C ALA A 97 20.88 -3.55 -6.24
N ALA A 98 20.69 -4.02 -5.00
CA ALA A 98 21.76 -4.28 -4.05
C ALA A 98 22.44 -5.65 -4.25
N PHE A 99 22.05 -6.47 -5.23
CA PHE A 99 22.85 -7.62 -5.65
C PHE A 99 23.93 -7.19 -6.64
N GLN A 100 25.17 -7.58 -6.36
CA GLN A 100 26.30 -7.29 -7.24
C GLN A 100 26.95 -8.57 -7.76
N VAL A 101 27.17 -8.62 -9.07
CA VAL A 101 27.96 -9.69 -9.70
C VAL A 101 29.44 -9.45 -9.39
N LEU A 102 30.08 -10.42 -8.75
CA LEU A 102 31.50 -10.39 -8.41
C LEU A 102 32.35 -11.04 -9.49
N THR A 103 31.96 -12.22 -9.93
CA THR A 103 32.66 -12.96 -10.99
C THR A 103 31.65 -13.61 -11.93
N ARG A 104 32.04 -13.70 -13.19
CA ARG A 104 31.24 -14.34 -14.24
C ARG A 104 32.18 -14.99 -15.26
N SER A 105 31.94 -16.25 -15.58
CA SER A 105 32.72 -16.99 -16.57
C SER A 105 31.80 -17.93 -17.35
N ILE A 106 31.97 -17.95 -18.67
CA ILE A 106 31.29 -18.89 -19.55
C ILE A 106 32.31 -19.87 -20.12
N THR A 107 31.99 -21.15 -20.08
CA THR A 107 32.85 -22.24 -20.56
C THR A 107 32.03 -23.28 -21.29
N SER A 108 32.65 -24.08 -22.15
CA SER A 108 31.98 -25.25 -22.75
C SER A 108 31.65 -26.28 -21.67
N HIS A 109 30.47 -26.88 -21.72
CA HIS A 109 30.04 -27.85 -20.72
C HIS A 109 30.87 -29.14 -20.85
N PRO A 110 31.54 -29.62 -19.77
CA PRO A 110 32.46 -30.75 -19.87
C PRO A 110 31.75 -32.09 -20.13
N GLY A 111 30.46 -32.20 -19.82
CA GLY A 111 29.68 -33.44 -19.94
C GLY A 111 28.68 -33.50 -21.11
N ALA A 112 28.51 -32.42 -21.87
CA ALA A 112 27.50 -32.33 -22.93
C ALA A 112 28.01 -31.51 -24.11
N ALA A 113 28.15 -32.16 -25.26
CA ALA A 113 28.51 -31.49 -26.50
C ALA A 113 27.39 -30.53 -26.92
N GLY A 114 27.74 -29.28 -27.27
CA GLY A 114 26.76 -28.25 -27.63
C GLY A 114 26.02 -27.64 -26.43
N ALA A 115 26.62 -27.63 -25.24
CA ALA A 115 26.12 -26.91 -24.09
C ALA A 115 27.19 -25.97 -23.51
N LEU A 116 26.73 -24.86 -22.92
CA LEU A 116 27.54 -23.86 -22.26
C LEU A 116 27.26 -23.89 -20.76
N LEU A 117 28.32 -23.79 -19.96
CA LEU A 117 28.25 -23.62 -18.52
C LEU A 117 28.60 -22.19 -18.16
N LEU A 118 27.61 -21.47 -17.65
CA LEU A 118 27.77 -20.11 -17.12
C LEU A 118 27.86 -20.18 -15.60
N GLN A 119 29.05 -19.89 -15.08
CA GLN A 119 29.28 -19.78 -13.64
C GLN A 119 29.26 -18.31 -13.24
N VAL A 120 28.44 -17.97 -12.24
CA VAL A 120 28.29 -16.61 -11.73
C VAL A 120 28.41 -16.63 -10.22
N THR A 121 29.20 -15.70 -9.68
CA THR A 121 29.19 -15.41 -8.25
C THR A 121 28.65 -14.01 -8.04
N PHE A 122 27.63 -13.88 -7.19
CA PHE A 122 27.07 -12.60 -6.80
C PHE A 122 26.99 -12.49 -5.27
N ALA A 123 26.84 -11.27 -4.76
CA ALA A 123 26.73 -11.01 -3.34
C ALA A 123 25.59 -10.06 -3.01
N ASN A 124 24.97 -10.26 -1.85
CA ASN A 124 24.02 -9.31 -1.29
C ASN A 124 24.78 -8.13 -0.66
N THR A 125 24.81 -6.97 -1.29
CA THR A 125 25.47 -5.78 -0.74
C THR A 125 24.57 -4.92 0.15
N ALA A 126 23.31 -5.33 0.32
CA ALA A 126 22.36 -4.63 1.18
C ALA A 126 22.69 -4.85 2.67
N PRO A 127 22.36 -3.89 3.56
CA PRO A 127 22.60 -4.03 5.00
C PRO A 127 21.60 -4.98 5.71
N PHE A 128 20.89 -5.83 4.96
CA PHE A 128 19.84 -6.72 5.46
C PHE A 128 19.77 -8.00 4.64
N ALA A 129 19.24 -9.07 5.25
CA ALA A 129 19.06 -10.34 4.58
C ALA A 129 17.91 -10.26 3.56
N GLN A 130 18.11 -10.86 2.39
CA GLN A 130 17.17 -10.82 1.26
C GLN A 130 16.94 -12.21 0.70
N GLY A 131 15.73 -12.51 0.25
CA GLY A 131 15.45 -13.76 -0.44
C GLY A 131 16.21 -13.86 -1.77
N TYR A 132 16.34 -15.08 -2.28
CA TYR A 132 16.93 -15.33 -3.59
C TYR A 132 16.19 -14.60 -4.72
N PRO A 133 16.91 -13.84 -5.59
CA PRO A 133 16.29 -13.09 -6.67
C PRO A 133 15.92 -13.98 -7.85
N HIS A 134 15.04 -13.50 -8.72
CA HIS A 134 14.91 -14.07 -10.06
C HIS A 134 16.07 -13.55 -10.92
N LEU A 135 16.65 -14.43 -11.73
CA LEU A 135 17.77 -14.10 -12.59
C LEU A 135 17.29 -14.00 -14.03
N GLN A 136 17.47 -12.85 -14.65
CA GLN A 136 17.18 -12.66 -16.07
C GLN A 136 18.49 -12.68 -16.86
N LEU A 137 18.70 -13.76 -17.61
CA LEU A 137 19.84 -13.89 -18.51
C LEU A 137 19.44 -13.42 -19.90
N SER A 138 20.20 -12.45 -20.43
CA SER A 138 20.08 -11.97 -21.81
C SER A 138 21.37 -12.31 -22.56
N LEU A 139 21.26 -13.13 -23.60
CA LEU A 139 22.36 -13.47 -24.50
C LEU A 139 22.32 -12.53 -25.71
N LEU A 140 23.47 -11.99 -26.08
CA LEU A 140 23.63 -11.03 -27.16
C LEU A 140 24.42 -11.64 -28.32
N ASP A 141 24.01 -11.32 -29.54
CA ASP A 141 24.76 -11.67 -30.75
C ASP A 141 25.98 -10.77 -30.97
N SER A 142 26.71 -11.03 -32.06
CA SER A 142 27.88 -10.25 -32.51
C SER A 142 27.60 -8.77 -32.81
N ASN A 143 26.34 -8.41 -33.04
CA ASN A 143 25.89 -7.03 -33.27
C ASN A 143 25.40 -6.36 -31.97
N GLY A 144 25.45 -7.04 -30.83
CA GLY A 144 24.92 -6.55 -29.56
C GLY A 144 23.39 -6.55 -29.47
N VAL A 145 22.72 -7.28 -30.37
CA VAL A 145 21.27 -7.45 -30.36
C VAL A 145 20.91 -8.64 -29.47
N LEU A 146 19.80 -8.52 -28.74
CA LEU A 146 19.28 -9.59 -27.90
C LEU A 146 18.91 -10.81 -28.75
N ALA A 147 19.66 -11.90 -28.59
CA ALA A 147 19.37 -13.17 -29.25
C ALA A 147 18.35 -14.00 -28.46
N VAL A 148 18.58 -14.14 -27.15
CA VAL A 148 17.74 -14.95 -26.26
C VAL A 148 17.64 -14.28 -24.90
N ARG A 149 16.46 -14.34 -24.29
CA ARG A 149 16.23 -13.93 -22.89
C ARG A 149 15.51 -15.04 -22.15
N ARG A 150 16.03 -15.41 -20.98
CA ARG A 150 15.38 -16.39 -20.10
C ARG A 150 15.45 -15.93 -18.65
N THR A 151 14.33 -16.08 -17.95
CA THR A 151 14.25 -15.84 -16.50
C THR A 151 14.34 -17.18 -15.77
N PHE A 152 15.20 -17.23 -14.77
CA PHE A 152 15.42 -18.38 -13.91
C PHE A 152 14.93 -18.04 -12.49
N PRO A 153 13.88 -18.71 -12.00
CA PRO A 153 13.50 -18.63 -10.60
C PRO A 153 14.58 -19.27 -9.70
N PRO A 154 14.62 -18.95 -8.40
CA PRO A 154 15.55 -19.54 -7.44
C PRO A 154 15.63 -21.08 -7.51
N GLY A 155 14.51 -21.77 -7.71
CA GLY A 155 14.50 -23.22 -7.83
C GLY A 155 15.28 -23.79 -9.02
N ASP A 156 15.55 -22.99 -10.06
CA ASP A 156 16.19 -23.45 -11.30
C ASP A 156 17.72 -23.28 -11.28
N TYR A 157 18.26 -22.42 -10.41
CA TYR A 157 19.70 -22.12 -10.37
C TYR A 157 20.38 -22.48 -9.05
N LEU A 158 19.61 -22.75 -7.99
CA LEU A 158 20.15 -23.16 -6.70
C LEU A 158 20.58 -24.61 -6.72
N ALA A 159 21.67 -24.91 -6.00
CA ALA A 159 22.12 -26.28 -5.83
C ALA A 159 21.06 -27.12 -5.10
N PRO A 160 20.92 -28.42 -5.44
CA PRO A 160 20.01 -29.33 -4.74
C PRO A 160 20.28 -29.33 -3.24
N GLY A 161 19.23 -29.16 -2.44
CA GLY A 161 19.31 -29.09 -0.98
C GLY A 161 19.32 -27.68 -0.39
N ILE A 162 19.44 -26.63 -1.21
CA ILE A 162 19.19 -25.25 -0.78
C ILE A 162 17.70 -24.95 -0.89
N ASP A 163 17.09 -24.45 0.18
CA ASP A 163 15.70 -24.00 0.18
C ASP A 163 15.57 -22.68 -0.61
N PRO A 164 14.80 -22.63 -1.71
CA PRO A 164 14.52 -21.40 -2.45
C PRO A 164 13.87 -20.29 -1.61
N GLY A 165 13.20 -20.66 -0.51
CA GLY A 165 12.58 -19.73 0.44
C GLY A 165 13.54 -19.12 1.46
N SER A 166 14.79 -19.57 1.51
CA SER A 166 15.79 -19.05 2.46
C SER A 166 16.36 -17.70 2.00
N ASN A 167 17.04 -17.01 2.93
CA ASN A 167 17.56 -15.66 2.72
C ASN A 167 19.09 -15.66 2.63
N ILE A 168 19.62 -14.76 1.80
CA ILE A 168 21.03 -14.41 1.67
C ILE A 168 21.36 -13.29 2.66
N ALA A 169 22.28 -13.54 3.59
CA ALA A 169 22.72 -12.58 4.59
C ALA A 169 23.46 -11.37 3.98
N PRO A 170 23.58 -10.24 4.69
CA PRO A 170 24.40 -9.10 4.26
C PRO A 170 25.85 -9.53 3.99
N GLY A 171 26.36 -9.20 2.80
CA GLY A 171 27.72 -9.54 2.35
C GLY A 171 27.94 -11.00 1.97
N GLU A 172 26.93 -11.87 2.11
CA GLU A 172 27.03 -13.27 1.72
C GLU A 172 27.15 -13.41 0.20
N ARG A 173 28.01 -14.35 -0.22
CA ARG A 173 28.34 -14.62 -1.63
C ARG A 173 27.75 -15.97 -2.03
N ILE A 174 27.04 -15.98 -3.16
CA ILE A 174 26.44 -17.17 -3.72
C ILE A 174 27.06 -17.41 -5.09
N THR A 175 27.53 -18.63 -5.31
CA THR A 175 28.01 -19.11 -6.61
C THR A 175 26.97 -20.05 -7.21
N ILE A 176 26.61 -19.81 -8.47
CA ILE A 176 25.61 -20.57 -9.21
C ILE A 176 26.20 -21.03 -10.54
N ASP A 177 25.72 -22.19 -10.99
CA ASP A 177 26.13 -22.80 -12.25
C ASP A 177 24.90 -23.02 -13.13
N LEU A 178 24.84 -22.29 -14.24
CA LEU A 178 23.74 -22.34 -15.21
C LEU A 178 24.17 -23.12 -16.45
N SER A 179 23.49 -24.23 -16.71
CA SER A 179 23.68 -25.01 -17.93
C SER A 179 22.73 -24.52 -19.03
N LEU A 180 23.29 -24.11 -20.16
CA LEU A 180 22.58 -23.53 -21.30
C LEU A 180 22.80 -24.40 -22.53
N LEU A 181 21.78 -24.58 -23.35
CA LEU A 181 21.95 -25.20 -24.67
C LEU A 181 22.63 -24.18 -25.59
N ASP A 182 23.68 -24.58 -26.29
CA ASP A 182 24.38 -23.73 -27.25
C ASP A 182 23.52 -23.61 -28.52
N PRO A 183 22.99 -22.41 -28.85
CA PRO A 183 22.17 -22.23 -30.04
C PRO A 183 22.99 -22.24 -31.34
N GLY A 184 24.33 -22.39 -31.28
CA GLY A 184 25.19 -22.44 -32.47
C GLY A 184 25.33 -21.10 -33.20
N SER A 185 24.92 -19.99 -32.57
CA SER A 185 25.05 -18.63 -33.10
C SER A 185 26.22 -17.89 -32.43
N ASP A 186 26.77 -16.88 -33.12
CA ASP A 186 27.86 -15.99 -32.68
C ASP A 186 27.50 -15.15 -31.44
N LEU A 187 27.28 -15.80 -30.30
CA LEU A 187 26.98 -15.16 -29.03
C LEU A 187 28.29 -14.61 -28.44
N THR A 188 28.51 -13.30 -28.61
CA THR A 188 29.72 -12.64 -28.09
C THR A 188 29.53 -12.01 -26.72
N GLY A 189 28.30 -11.89 -26.21
CA GLY A 189 28.01 -11.20 -24.97
C GLY A 189 26.85 -11.76 -24.17
N PHE A 190 26.85 -11.48 -22.86
CA PHE A 190 25.72 -11.76 -21.97
C PHE A 190 25.54 -10.65 -20.92
N ASN A 191 24.28 -10.45 -20.52
CA ASN A 191 23.88 -9.57 -19.43
C ASN A 191 23.03 -10.35 -18.42
N LEU A 192 23.23 -10.08 -17.13
CA LEU A 192 22.51 -10.70 -16.03
C LEU A 192 21.86 -9.62 -15.16
N GLU A 193 20.55 -9.69 -15.00
CA GLU A 193 19.75 -8.76 -14.20
C GLU A 193 19.01 -9.48 -13.06
N PHE A 194 18.86 -8.81 -11.92
CA PHE A 194 18.20 -9.34 -10.72
C PHE A 194 16.81 -8.72 -10.53
N HIS A 195 15.79 -9.53 -10.23
CA HIS A 195 14.40 -9.11 -10.00
C HIS A 195 13.79 -9.70 -8.72
#